data_AF-A0A973AA50-F1
#
_entry.id   AF-A0A973AA50-F1
#
_cell.length_a   1.000
_cell.length_b   1.000
_cell.length_c   1.000
_cell.angle_alpha   90.00
_cell.angle_beta   90.00
_cell.angle_gamma   90.00
#
_symmetry.space_group_name_H-M   'P 1'
#
loop_
_entity.id
_entity.type
_entity.pdbx_description
1 polymer ?
#
loop_
_entity_poly.entity_id
_entity_poly.type
_entity_poly.pdbx_seq_one_letter_code
_entity_poly.pdbx_strand_id
1 'polypeptide(L)'
;HLRQMDELKQSVQNATYEQKDPLLIYKFESFELFNGMLDKVNKEVLSFLFKGELPSQDVNQVSQAKERTRDKVQLSKEDYKNQSDNTQTNQTQQPQIVETIVRSERKVGRNEHVTIKNVMSGENKSLKYKQAIPLIQKGQWVLVDE
;
A
#
# COMPACT_ATOMS: atom_id res chain seq x y z
N HIS A 1 -10.32 9.16 14.37
CA HIS A 1 -11.60 9.10 13.65
C HIS A 1 -12.10 7.68 13.48
N LEU A 2 -11.51 6.79 12.65
CA LEU A 2 -11.98 5.40 12.49
C LEU A 2 -12.22 4.65 13.82
N ARG A 3 -11.25 4.67 14.73
CA ARG A 3 -11.41 4.08 16.07
C ARG A 3 -12.60 4.68 16.87
N GLN A 4 -12.81 5.99 16.77
CA GLN A 4 -13.92 6.66 17.45
C GLN A 4 -15.28 6.30 16.82
N MET A 5 -15.32 6.07 15.50
CA MET A 5 -16.52 5.58 14.81
C MET A 5 -16.87 4.14 15.24
N ASP A 6 -15.86 3.30 15.46
CA ASP A 6 -16.04 1.94 15.95
C ASP A 6 -16.54 1.92 17.40
N GLU A 7 -15.96 2.75 18.28
CA GLU A 7 -16.42 2.97 19.65
C GLU A 7 -17.86 3.51 19.69
N LEU A 8 -18.17 4.50 18.85
CA LEU A 8 -19.51 5.06 18.72
C LEU A 8 -20.52 4.00 18.28
N LYS A 9 -20.18 3.14 17.31
CA LYS A 9 -21.05 2.06 16.87
C LYS A 9 -21.41 1.09 18.00
N GLN A 10 -20.44 0.75 18.85
CA GLN A 10 -20.68 -0.11 20.03
C GLN A 10 -21.51 0.61 21.10
N SER A 11 -21.20 1.87 21.37
CA SER A 11 -21.92 2.70 22.35
C SER A 11 -23.38 2.88 21.98
N VAL A 12 -23.66 3.17 20.71
CA VAL A 12 -25.02 3.38 20.19
C VAL A 12 -25.86 2.10 20.23
N GLN A 13 -25.25 0.93 19.98
CA GLN A 13 -25.93 -0.36 20.17
C GLN A 13 -26.35 -0.56 21.63
N ASN A 14 -25.50 -0.16 22.58
CA ASN A 14 -25.80 -0.21 24.00
C ASN A 14 -26.79 0.88 24.44
N ALA A 15 -26.85 2.03 23.74
CA ALA A 15 -27.76 3.15 24.06
C ALA A 15 -29.21 2.94 23.57
N THR A 16 -29.49 1.85 22.85
CA THR A 16 -30.83 1.49 22.34
C THR A 16 -31.90 1.39 23.44
N TYR A 17 -31.51 1.28 24.72
CA TYR A 17 -32.45 1.26 25.85
C TYR A 17 -33.25 2.57 26.04
N GLU A 18 -32.82 3.68 25.45
CA GLU A 18 -33.44 5.01 25.62
C GLU A 18 -34.59 5.32 24.62
N GLN A 19 -35.07 4.31 23.88
CA GLN A 19 -36.10 4.45 22.82
C GLN A 19 -35.76 5.43 21.67
N LYS A 20 -34.48 5.75 21.48
CA LYS A 20 -34.01 6.50 20.31
C LYS A 20 -33.61 5.55 19.19
N ASP A 21 -33.73 6.00 17.94
CA ASP A 21 -33.26 5.23 16.79
C ASP A 21 -31.71 5.20 16.79
N PRO A 22 -31.08 4.03 16.99
CA PRO A 22 -29.63 3.90 17.01
C PRO A 22 -29.01 4.35 15.68
N LEU A 23 -29.69 4.14 14.55
CA LEU A 23 -29.16 4.59 13.25
C LEU A 23 -29.07 6.12 13.18
N LEU A 24 -30.02 6.81 13.78
CA LEU A 24 -30.07 8.26 13.76
C LEU A 24 -28.99 8.88 14.66
N ILE A 25 -28.81 8.34 15.87
CA ILE A 25 -27.73 8.77 16.79
C ILE A 25 -26.38 8.58 16.11
N TYR A 26 -26.14 7.39 15.55
CA TYR A 26 -24.89 7.11 14.85
C TYR A 26 -24.63 8.14 13.76
N LYS A 27 -25.63 8.49 12.93
CA LYS A 27 -25.47 9.48 11.86
C LYS A 27 -25.14 10.88 12.38
N PHE A 28 -25.83 11.37 13.41
CA PHE A 28 -25.56 12.70 13.96
C PHE A 28 -24.19 12.79 14.62
N GLU A 29 -23.87 11.81 15.46
CA GLU A 29 -22.65 11.83 16.25
C GLU A 29 -21.41 11.48 15.42
N SER A 30 -21.56 10.61 14.41
CA SER A 30 -20.49 10.35 13.43
C SER A 30 -20.18 11.59 12.57
N PHE A 31 -21.19 12.41 12.25
CA PHE A 31 -21.01 13.66 11.53
C PHE A 31 -20.26 14.71 12.36
N GLU A 32 -20.61 14.86 13.65
CA GLU A 32 -19.88 15.71 14.60
C GLU A 32 -18.41 15.30 14.70
N LEU A 33 -18.13 14.00 14.86
CA LEU A 33 -16.77 13.45 14.90
C LEU A 33 -16.00 13.70 13.59
N PHE A 34 -16.70 13.72 12.45
CA PHE A 34 -16.10 14.00 11.16
C PHE A 34 -15.71 15.47 11.02
N ASN A 35 -16.61 16.39 11.40
CA ASN A 35 -16.30 17.82 11.39
C ASN A 35 -15.10 18.14 12.30
N GLY A 36 -15.07 17.57 13.51
CA GLY A 36 -13.94 17.73 14.42
C GLY A 36 -12.63 17.17 13.87
N MET A 37 -12.67 16.05 13.14
CA MET A 37 -11.50 15.52 12.43
C MET A 37 -11.02 16.50 11.35
N LEU A 38 -11.93 17.02 10.54
CA LEU A 38 -11.62 17.93 9.44
C LEU A 38 -10.94 19.20 9.96
N ASP A 39 -11.45 19.78 11.03
CA ASP A 39 -10.85 20.94 11.69
C ASP A 39 -9.44 20.67 12.21
N LYS A 40 -9.22 19.49 12.79
CA LYS A 40 -7.89 19.08 13.26
C LYS A 40 -6.90 18.99 12.09
N VAL A 41 -7.30 18.33 11.00
CA VAL A 41 -6.48 18.21 9.79
C VAL A 41 -6.15 19.58 9.21
N ASN A 42 -7.13 20.47 9.12
CA ASN A 42 -6.91 21.84 8.63
C ASN A 42 -5.88 22.59 9.48
N LYS A 43 -6.01 22.52 10.81
CA LYS A 43 -5.04 23.13 11.74
C LYS A 43 -3.65 22.52 11.62
N GLU A 44 -3.55 21.22 11.44
CA GLU A 44 -2.28 20.50 11.30
C GLU A 44 -1.58 20.87 9.99
N VAL A 45 -2.31 20.90 8.87
CA VAL A 45 -1.78 21.30 7.56
C VAL A 45 -1.28 22.75 7.60
N LEU A 46 -2.07 23.67 8.15
CA LEU A 46 -1.65 25.07 8.30
C LEU A 46 -0.42 25.17 9.21
N SER A 47 -0.41 24.48 10.35
CA SER A 47 0.73 24.48 11.27
C SER A 47 1.99 23.93 10.61
N PHE A 48 1.86 22.88 9.80
CA PHE A 48 2.97 22.31 9.04
C PHE A 48 3.52 23.29 8.01
N LEU A 49 2.64 24.00 7.27
CA LEU A 49 3.07 25.01 6.30
C LEU A 49 3.80 26.20 6.97
N PHE A 50 3.35 26.62 8.15
CA PHE A 50 3.97 27.74 8.88
C PHE A 50 5.24 27.35 9.64
N LYS A 51 5.33 26.13 10.16
CA LYS A 51 6.48 25.65 10.96
C LYS A 51 7.46 24.81 10.17
N GLY A 52 7.14 24.49 8.92
CA GLY A 52 7.98 23.72 8.02
C GLY A 52 9.15 24.55 7.52
N GLU A 53 10.16 24.72 8.34
CA GLU A 53 11.45 25.21 7.88
C GLU A 53 12.22 24.06 7.23
N LEU A 54 12.70 24.27 6.01
CA LEU A 54 13.71 23.41 5.43
C LEU A 54 15.01 23.65 6.23
N PRO A 55 15.72 22.60 6.69
CA PRO A 55 17.03 22.80 7.25
C PRO A 55 17.89 23.49 6.18
N SER A 56 18.16 24.78 6.39
CA SER A 56 19.12 25.53 5.58
C SER A 56 20.47 24.92 5.89
N GLN A 57 20.89 24.00 5.03
CA GLN A 57 22.23 23.44 5.07
C GLN A 57 23.18 24.62 4.96
N ASP A 58 23.90 24.92 6.05
CA ASP A 58 24.90 25.98 6.08
C ASP A 58 25.78 25.85 4.84
N VAL A 59 25.68 26.82 3.92
CA VAL A 59 26.43 26.82 2.66
C VAL A 59 27.94 26.76 2.95
N ASN A 60 28.35 27.19 4.14
CA ASN A 60 29.73 27.17 4.64
C ASN A 60 30.19 25.83 5.24
N GLN A 61 29.30 24.86 5.49
CA GLN A 61 29.67 23.52 6.00
C GLN A 61 29.79 22.46 4.90
N VAL A 62 29.52 22.80 3.64
CA VAL A 62 29.82 21.92 2.49
C VAL A 62 31.32 22.01 2.17
N SER A 63 32.16 21.66 3.15
CA SER A 63 33.57 21.42 2.88
C SER A 63 33.65 20.14 2.05
N GLN A 64 34.14 20.26 0.82
CA GLN A 64 34.44 19.15 -0.07
C GLN A 64 35.10 18.03 0.74
N ALA A 65 34.45 16.86 0.81
CA ALA A 65 34.89 15.75 1.64
C ALA A 65 36.38 15.51 1.41
N LYS A 66 37.21 15.84 2.40
CA LYS A 66 38.65 15.69 2.31
C LYS A 66 38.93 14.22 2.05
N GLU A 67 39.53 13.94 0.90
CA GLU A 67 39.85 12.59 0.46
C GLU A 67 40.70 11.93 1.56
N ARG A 68 40.09 10.96 2.27
CA ARG A 68 40.80 10.21 3.30
C ARG A 68 41.81 9.33 2.57
N THR A 69 43.09 9.70 2.65
CA THR A 69 44.19 8.82 2.30
C THR A 69 44.00 7.51 3.06
N ARG A 70 43.76 6.43 2.32
CA ARG A 70 43.60 5.10 2.90
C ARG A 70 44.94 4.66 3.47
N ASP A 71 45.03 4.58 4.79
CA ASP A 71 46.18 3.96 5.45
C ASP A 71 46.28 2.49 5.01
N LYS A 72 47.48 2.11 4.60
CA LYS A 72 47.79 0.80 4.05
C LYS A 72 47.68 -0.24 5.17
N VAL A 73 46.52 -0.90 5.27
CA VAL A 73 46.27 -1.96 6.25
C VAL A 73 47.17 -3.16 5.92
N GLN A 74 48.04 -3.54 6.87
CA GLN A 74 48.81 -4.77 6.78
C GLN A 74 47.92 -5.93 7.23
N LEU A 75 47.59 -6.83 6.31
CA LEU A 75 46.93 -8.09 6.60
C LEU A 75 48.00 -9.11 7.00
N SER A 76 48.32 -9.19 8.30
CA SER A 76 48.95 -10.41 8.84
C SER A 76 47.83 -11.38 9.21
N LYS A 77 47.91 -12.59 8.70
CA LYS A 77 46.96 -13.66 8.97
C LYS A 77 47.56 -14.56 10.04
N GLU A 78 47.16 -14.40 11.30
CA GLU A 78 47.38 -15.44 12.30
C GLU A 78 46.36 -16.58 12.05
N ASP A 79 46.89 -17.76 11.73
CA ASP A 79 46.10 -18.99 11.62
C ASP A 79 45.60 -19.42 13.00
N TYR A 80 44.35 -19.04 13.32
CA TYR A 80 43.64 -19.54 14.48
C TYR A 80 43.22 -21.00 14.27
N LYS A 81 43.84 -21.88 15.05
CA LYS A 81 43.58 -23.32 15.14
C LYS A 81 42.20 -23.55 15.78
N ASN A 82 41.25 -24.08 15.01
CA ASN A 82 39.92 -24.45 15.50
C ASN A 82 40.02 -25.68 16.40
N GLN A 83 39.67 -25.53 17.68
CA GLN A 83 39.45 -26.63 18.61
C GLN A 83 38.06 -26.47 19.22
N SER A 84 37.06 -27.07 18.58
CA SER A 84 35.73 -27.29 19.16
C SER A 84 34.99 -28.35 18.35
N ASP A 85 35.45 -29.58 18.50
CA ASP A 85 34.64 -30.76 18.17
C ASP A 85 33.78 -31.04 19.40
N ASN A 86 32.50 -30.63 19.39
CA ASN A 86 31.47 -31.26 20.20
C ASN A 86 30.05 -30.86 19.80
N THR A 87 29.42 -31.76 19.05
CA THR A 87 28.08 -32.34 19.25
C THR A 87 26.82 -31.47 19.47
N GLN A 88 25.80 -31.86 18.69
CA GLN A 88 24.34 -31.91 18.95
C GLN A 88 23.40 -30.84 18.34
N THR A 89 22.81 -31.27 17.20
CA THR A 89 21.37 -31.30 16.87
C THR A 89 20.51 -30.04 17.08
N ASN A 90 20.09 -29.44 15.96
CA ASN A 90 18.67 -29.22 15.69
C ASN A 90 18.40 -29.09 14.18
N GLN A 91 17.44 -29.89 13.71
CA GLN A 91 16.99 -29.95 12.32
C GLN A 91 16.38 -28.60 11.91
N THR A 92 16.92 -27.97 10.87
CA THR A 92 16.26 -26.86 10.17
C THR A 92 15.78 -27.38 8.83
N GLN A 93 14.46 -27.47 8.67
CA GLN A 93 13.82 -27.79 7.39
C GLN A 93 14.20 -26.69 6.37
N GLN A 94 14.62 -27.11 5.18
CA GLN A 94 14.80 -26.19 4.05
C GLN A 94 13.43 -25.62 3.65
N PRO A 95 13.30 -24.28 3.46
CA PRO A 95 12.06 -23.73 2.92
C PRO A 95 11.88 -24.21 1.47
N GLN A 96 10.78 -24.91 1.22
CA GLN A 96 10.33 -25.19 -0.14
C GLN A 96 9.97 -23.87 -0.82
N ILE A 97 10.75 -23.52 -1.84
CA ILE A 97 10.44 -22.48 -2.81
C ILE A 97 9.12 -22.83 -3.51
N VAL A 98 8.07 -22.07 -3.21
CA VAL A 98 6.78 -22.18 -3.91
C VAL A 98 6.92 -21.51 -5.27
N GLU A 99 6.82 -22.29 -6.35
CA GLU A 99 6.83 -21.77 -7.72
C GLU A 99 5.64 -20.82 -7.92
N THR A 100 5.93 -19.56 -8.24
CA THR A 100 4.89 -18.56 -8.52
C THR A 100 4.40 -18.74 -9.94
N ILE A 101 3.10 -18.96 -10.11
CA ILE A 101 2.46 -19.10 -11.43
C ILE A 101 2.65 -17.78 -12.21
N VAL A 102 3.42 -17.84 -13.30
CA VAL A 102 3.59 -16.71 -14.23
C VAL A 102 2.33 -16.62 -15.10
N ARG A 103 1.60 -15.49 -15.02
CA ARG A 103 0.42 -15.24 -15.86
C ARG A 103 0.87 -14.98 -17.31
N SER A 104 0.32 -15.73 -18.26
CA SER A 104 0.64 -15.64 -19.69
C SER A 104 0.02 -14.43 -20.39
N GLU A 105 -0.99 -13.79 -19.80
CA GLU A 105 -1.76 -12.71 -20.44
C GLU A 105 -1.42 -11.33 -19.87
N ARG A 106 -1.43 -10.31 -20.75
CA ARG A 106 -1.23 -8.91 -20.36
C ARG A 106 -2.36 -8.46 -19.44
N LYS A 107 -1.99 -7.79 -18.35
CA LYS A 107 -2.95 -7.18 -17.43
C LYS A 107 -3.51 -5.90 -18.05
N VAL A 108 -4.67 -6.00 -18.68
CA VAL A 108 -5.40 -4.84 -19.23
C VAL A 108 -5.91 -3.93 -18.09
N GLY A 109 -5.66 -2.63 -18.21
CA GLY A 109 -6.07 -1.62 -17.23
C GLY A 109 -7.55 -1.24 -17.34
N ARG A 110 -8.20 -0.88 -16.21
CA ARG A 110 -9.65 -0.54 -16.17
C ARG A 110 -10.10 0.56 -17.16
N ASN A 111 -9.23 1.52 -17.46
CA ASN A 111 -9.52 2.63 -18.37
C ASN A 111 -8.82 2.52 -19.73
N GLU A 112 -8.08 1.43 -19.97
CA GLU A 112 -7.39 1.17 -21.24
C GLU A 112 -8.42 0.91 -22.35
N HIS A 113 -8.13 1.33 -23.58
CA HIS A 113 -9.00 1.08 -24.72
C HIS A 113 -8.72 -0.33 -25.25
N VAL A 114 -9.77 -1.14 -25.36
CA VAL A 114 -9.70 -2.50 -25.92
C VAL A 114 -10.62 -2.62 -27.12
N THR A 115 -10.21 -3.44 -28.08
CA THR A 115 -11.05 -3.83 -29.20
C THR A 115 -11.75 -5.15 -28.85
N ILE A 116 -13.08 -5.13 -28.86
CA ILE A 116 -13.89 -6.33 -28.67
C ILE A 116 -14.59 -6.71 -29.98
N LYS A 117 -14.69 -8.00 -30.24
CA LYS A 117 -15.40 -8.56 -31.40
C LYS A 117 -16.62 -9.34 -30.95
N ASN A 118 -17.76 -9.08 -31.58
CA ASN A 118 -18.98 -9.82 -31.32
C ASN A 118 -18.89 -11.22 -31.95
N VAL A 119 -19.18 -12.26 -31.18
CA VAL A 119 -19.05 -13.66 -31.65
C VAL A 119 -20.15 -14.06 -32.66
N MET A 120 -21.28 -13.37 -32.68
CA MET A 120 -22.42 -13.70 -33.56
C MET A 120 -22.46 -12.84 -34.83
N SER A 121 -22.16 -11.55 -34.73
CA SER A 121 -22.25 -10.60 -35.85
C SER A 121 -20.90 -10.26 -36.48
N GLY A 122 -19.78 -10.62 -35.83
CA GLY A 122 -18.45 -10.26 -36.29
C GLY A 122 -18.13 -8.76 -36.22
N GLU A 123 -19.00 -7.94 -35.63
CA GLU A 123 -18.81 -6.50 -35.47
C GLU A 123 -17.68 -6.21 -34.47
N ASN A 124 -16.80 -5.27 -34.81
CA ASN A 124 -15.71 -4.82 -33.95
C ASN A 124 -16.07 -3.47 -33.29
N LYS A 125 -15.86 -3.35 -31.98
CA LYS A 125 -16.03 -2.10 -31.23
C LYS A 125 -14.80 -1.82 -30.38
N SER A 126 -14.30 -0.58 -30.45
CA SER A 126 -13.23 -0.09 -29.59
C SER A 126 -13.80 0.78 -28.47
N LEU A 127 -13.60 0.39 -27.22
CA LEU A 127 -14.13 1.07 -26.03
C LEU A 127 -13.26 0.79 -24.79
N LYS A 128 -13.46 1.55 -23.71
CA LYS A 128 -12.66 1.40 -22.48
C LYS A 128 -12.95 0.06 -21.82
N TYR A 129 -11.94 -0.62 -21.27
CA TYR A 129 -12.08 -1.94 -20.65
C TYR A 129 -13.21 -2.02 -19.62
N LYS A 130 -13.39 -1.00 -18.78
CA LYS A 130 -14.53 -0.92 -17.84
C LYS A 130 -15.91 -1.05 -18.48
N GLN A 131 -16.08 -0.60 -19.72
CA GLN A 131 -17.31 -0.70 -20.50
C GLN A 131 -17.40 -2.04 -21.23
N ALA A 132 -16.26 -2.67 -21.53
CA ALA A 132 -16.18 -3.98 -22.17
C ALA A 132 -16.48 -5.14 -21.20
N ILE A 133 -16.11 -5.03 -19.92
CA ILE A 133 -16.34 -6.04 -18.87
C ILE A 133 -17.76 -6.64 -18.91
N PRO A 134 -18.85 -5.84 -18.86
CA PRO A 134 -20.21 -6.40 -18.88
C PRO A 134 -20.56 -7.07 -20.21
N LEU A 135 -19.93 -6.69 -21.32
CA LEU A 135 -20.17 -7.27 -22.65
C LEU A 135 -19.43 -8.62 -22.81
N ILE A 136 -18.22 -8.70 -22.26
CA ILE A 136 -17.40 -9.93 -22.21
C ILE A 136 -17.99 -10.93 -21.23
N GLN A 137 -18.42 -10.48 -20.04
CA GLN A 137 -19.03 -11.34 -19.02
C GLN A 137 -20.37 -11.94 -19.50
N LYS A 138 -21.09 -11.25 -20.39
CA LYS A 138 -22.29 -11.76 -21.05
C LYS A 138 -21.99 -12.83 -22.12
N GLY A 139 -20.72 -13.07 -22.45
CA GLY A 139 -20.29 -14.09 -23.42
C GLY A 139 -20.57 -13.74 -24.89
N GLN A 140 -21.09 -12.54 -25.17
CA GLN A 140 -21.43 -12.10 -26.53
C GLN A 140 -20.24 -11.46 -27.27
N TRP A 141 -19.22 -11.04 -26.52
CA TRP A 141 -18.07 -10.31 -27.02
C TRP A 141 -16.78 -10.91 -26.48
N VAL A 142 -15.77 -11.03 -27.34
CA VAL A 142 -14.45 -11.54 -26.99
C VAL A 142 -13.42 -10.42 -27.21
N LEU A 143 -12.45 -10.32 -26.31
CA LEU A 143 -11.30 -9.43 -26.47
C LEU A 143 -10.47 -9.90 -27.65
N VAL A 144 -10.20 -8.99 -28.58
CA VAL A 144 -9.25 -9.22 -29.65
C VAL A 144 -8.04 -8.36 -29.33
N ASP A 145 -7.01 -8.98 -28.78
CA ASP A 145 -5.68 -8.37 -28.73
C ASP A 145 -5.12 -8.36 -30.16
N GLU A 146 -4.66 -7.19 -30.61
CA GLU A 146 -3.76 -7.10 -31.77
C GLU A 146 -2.35 -7.59 -31.42
#